data_AF-X6J7E3-F1
#
_entry.id   AF-X6J7E3-F1
#
_cell.length_a   1.000
_cell.length_b   1.000
_cell.length_c   1.000
_cell.angle_alpha   90.00
_cell.angle_beta   90.00
_cell.angle_gamma   90.00
#
_symmetry.space_group_name_H-M   'P 1'
#
loop_
_entity.id
_entity.type
_entity.pdbx_description
1 polymer ?
#
loop_
_entity_poly.entity_id
_entity_poly.type
_entity_poly.pdbx_seq_one_letter_code
_entity_poly.pdbx_strand_id
1 'polypeptide(L)'
;MDPTVPEAAGPILSLLVEQLRSLDARVAELDREIGRRAREDAEAKRLMTIPGIGPITATALAALAPSAQTFKTGRDFAAWLGLTPLQRSSGGKQKLGETSRRGERTLRRLLIIGASAAVRWAMRKGSTGNPWLSRMLERKPPMLVIVALANKTARIVWALMAKGGTYRTPAIAG
;
A
#
# COMPACT_ATOMS: atom_id res chain seq x y z
N MET A 1 25.84 29.72 -12.00
CA MET A 1 26.27 28.35 -12.35
C MET A 1 27.22 27.90 -11.26
N ASP A 2 27.01 26.71 -10.70
CA ASP A 2 27.88 26.15 -9.66
C ASP A 2 29.30 25.94 -10.26
N PRO A 3 30.37 26.51 -9.68
CA PRO A 3 31.73 26.44 -10.24
C PRO A 3 32.35 25.03 -10.22
N THR A 4 31.63 24.02 -9.72
CA THR A 4 32.10 22.62 -9.63
C THR A 4 31.76 21.75 -10.84
N VAL A 5 30.95 22.23 -11.79
CA VAL A 5 30.57 21.47 -12.98
C VAL A 5 31.49 21.83 -14.15
N PRO A 6 32.26 20.87 -14.71
CA PRO A 6 33.11 21.12 -15.87
C PRO A 6 32.30 21.67 -17.05
N GLU A 7 32.81 22.67 -17.75
CA GLU A 7 32.11 23.36 -18.85
C GLU A 7 31.70 22.40 -19.98
N ALA A 8 32.53 21.37 -20.23
CA ALA A 8 32.24 20.29 -21.18
C ALA A 8 31.05 19.38 -20.78
N ALA A 9 30.65 19.38 -19.50
CA ALA A 9 29.52 18.58 -19.01
C ALA A 9 28.16 19.27 -19.24
N GLY A 10 28.12 20.57 -19.52
CA GLY A 10 26.88 21.34 -19.71
C GLY A 10 25.92 20.74 -20.75
N PRO A 11 26.40 20.40 -21.98
CA PRO A 11 25.56 19.78 -23.00
C PRO A 11 25.04 18.38 -22.62
N ILE A 12 25.89 17.56 -21.99
CA ILE A 12 25.53 16.20 -21.56
C ILE A 12 24.47 16.26 -20.45
N LEU A 13 24.66 17.13 -19.46
CA LEU A 13 23.68 17.34 -18.39
C LEU A 13 22.36 17.87 -18.94
N SER A 14 22.40 18.76 -19.92
CA SER A 14 21.18 19.28 -20.58
C SER A 14 20.40 18.16 -21.26
N LEU A 15 21.08 17.26 -21.99
CA LEU A 15 20.47 16.08 -22.60
C LEU A 15 19.83 15.15 -21.55
N LEU A 16 20.53 14.85 -20.46
CA LEU A 16 20.02 14.01 -19.39
C LEU A 16 18.79 14.62 -18.69
N VAL A 17 18.80 15.94 -18.47
CA VAL A 17 17.66 16.67 -17.89
C VAL A 17 16.47 16.64 -18.84
N GLU A 18 16.68 16.78 -20.15
CA GLU A 18 15.62 16.68 -21.15
C GLU A 18 15.01 15.26 -21.19
N GLN A 19 15.86 14.22 -21.16
CA GLN A 19 15.41 12.84 -21.07
C GLN A 19 14.58 12.59 -19.81
N LEU A 20 15.05 13.09 -18.65
CA LEU A 20 14.32 12.98 -17.39
C LEU A 20 12.94 13.64 -17.48
N ARG A 21 12.86 14.87 -17.99
CA ARG A 21 11.60 15.59 -18.19
C ARG A 21 10.64 14.85 -19.12
N SER A 22 11.14 14.29 -20.21
CA SER A 22 10.34 13.48 -21.14
C SER A 22 9.79 12.22 -20.46
N LEU A 23 10.61 11.52 -19.67
CA LEU A 23 10.16 10.35 -18.92
C LEU A 23 9.13 10.73 -17.86
N ASP A 24 9.33 11.81 -17.12
CA ASP A 24 8.37 12.31 -16.13
C ASP A 24 7.02 12.64 -16.77
N ALA A 25 7.02 13.28 -17.95
CA ALA A 25 5.80 13.59 -18.69
C ALA A 25 5.05 12.31 -19.10
N ARG A 26 5.76 11.29 -19.58
CA ARG A 26 5.18 9.98 -19.95
C ARG A 26 4.65 9.23 -18.74
N VAL A 27 5.36 9.26 -17.60
CA VAL A 27 4.87 8.67 -16.34
C VAL A 27 3.58 9.37 -15.91
N ALA A 28 3.53 10.70 -15.94
CA ALA A 28 2.34 11.45 -15.59
C ALA A 28 1.15 11.18 -16.52
N GLU A 29 1.40 10.87 -17.80
CA GLU A 29 0.37 10.43 -18.74
C GLU A 29 -0.17 9.04 -18.37
N LEU A 30 0.71 8.08 -18.11
CA LEU A 30 0.31 6.74 -17.68
C LEU A 30 -0.43 6.76 -16.34
N ASP A 31 -0.01 7.59 -15.38
CA ASP A 31 -0.71 7.76 -14.11
C ASP A 31 -2.13 8.31 -14.29
N ARG A 32 -2.33 9.25 -15.22
CA ARG A 32 -3.66 9.76 -15.57
C ARG A 32 -4.53 8.67 -16.18
N GLU A 33 -3.97 7.86 -17.08
CA GLU A 33 -4.69 6.76 -17.73
C GLU A 33 -5.06 5.66 -16.72
N ILE A 34 -4.14 5.27 -15.83
CA ILE A 34 -4.42 4.35 -14.71
C ILE A 34 -5.53 4.95 -13.83
N GLY A 35 -5.43 6.24 -13.50
CA GLY A 35 -6.45 6.95 -12.73
C GLY A 35 -7.82 6.97 -13.39
N ARG A 36 -7.89 7.07 -14.72
CA ARG A 36 -9.13 7.00 -15.49
C ARG A 36 -9.74 5.60 -15.42
N ARG A 37 -8.96 4.57 -15.78
CA ARG A 37 -9.41 3.17 -15.73
C ARG A 37 -9.86 2.73 -14.33
N ALA A 38 -9.14 3.14 -13.29
CA ALA A 38 -9.50 2.85 -11.92
C ALA A 38 -10.87 3.43 -11.49
N ARG A 39 -11.31 4.54 -12.11
CA ARG A 39 -12.63 5.15 -11.83
C ARG A 39 -13.76 4.49 -12.62
N GLU A 40 -13.45 3.87 -13.74
CA GLU A 40 -14.37 3.11 -14.58
C GLU A 40 -14.61 1.70 -14.03
N ASP A 41 -13.61 1.12 -13.38
CA ASP A 41 -13.74 -0.16 -12.68
C ASP A 41 -14.47 0.00 -11.34
N ALA A 42 -15.62 -0.67 -11.21
CA ALA A 42 -16.47 -0.57 -10.02
C ALA A 42 -15.81 -1.12 -8.75
N GLU A 43 -14.96 -2.14 -8.86
CA GLU A 43 -14.23 -2.70 -7.72
C GLU A 43 -13.08 -1.78 -7.31
N ALA A 44 -12.25 -1.34 -8.25
CA ALA A 44 -11.17 -0.41 -7.97
C ALA A 44 -11.71 0.89 -7.35
N LYS A 45 -12.82 1.43 -7.86
CA LYS A 45 -13.50 2.61 -7.29
C LYS A 45 -13.93 2.39 -5.84
N ARG A 46 -14.46 1.21 -5.49
CA ARG A 46 -14.78 0.85 -4.09
C ARG A 46 -13.51 0.76 -3.24
N LEU A 47 -12.47 0.11 -3.73
CA LEU A 47 -11.21 -0.06 -2.99
C LEU A 47 -10.49 1.28 -2.73
N MET A 48 -10.57 2.23 -3.67
CA MET A 48 -10.02 3.58 -3.50
C MET A 48 -10.71 4.40 -2.38
N THR A 49 -11.85 3.95 -1.86
CA THR A 49 -12.47 4.59 -0.66
C THR A 49 -11.70 4.28 0.63
N ILE A 50 -10.82 3.28 0.61
CA ILE A 50 -9.98 2.91 1.76
C ILE A 50 -8.81 3.91 1.85
N PRO A 51 -8.60 4.59 2.99
CA PRO A 51 -7.46 5.48 3.18
C PRO A 51 -6.12 4.76 2.93
N GLY A 52 -5.29 5.34 2.07
CA GLY A 52 -3.99 4.77 1.69
C GLY A 52 -4.03 3.84 0.47
N ILE A 53 -5.19 3.62 -0.14
CA ILE A 53 -5.32 2.92 -1.42
C ILE A 53 -5.57 3.92 -2.55
N GLY A 54 -4.57 4.11 -3.41
CA GLY A 54 -4.68 4.92 -4.62
C GLY A 54 -5.02 4.10 -5.87
N PRO A 55 -5.14 4.75 -7.04
CA PRO A 55 -5.51 4.11 -8.30
C PRO A 55 -4.64 2.91 -8.69
N ILE A 56 -3.32 3.01 -8.51
CA ILE A 56 -2.38 1.93 -8.83
C ILE A 56 -2.67 0.70 -7.97
N THR A 57 -2.75 0.88 -6.64
CA THR A 57 -3.02 -0.23 -5.71
C THR A 57 -4.40 -0.83 -5.93
N ALA A 58 -5.42 0.00 -6.17
CA ALA A 58 -6.78 -0.46 -6.41
C ALA A 58 -6.90 -1.27 -7.71
N THR A 59 -6.32 -0.76 -8.80
CA THR A 59 -6.31 -1.45 -10.10
C THR A 59 -5.52 -2.75 -10.02
N ALA A 60 -4.37 -2.74 -9.35
CA ALA A 60 -3.59 -3.97 -9.15
C ALA A 60 -4.37 -5.00 -8.32
N LEU A 61 -5.08 -4.58 -7.28
CA LEU A 61 -5.93 -5.48 -6.48
C LEU A 61 -7.05 -6.06 -7.34
N ALA A 62 -7.77 -5.25 -8.11
CA ALA A 62 -8.85 -5.72 -8.98
C ALA A 62 -8.34 -6.67 -10.09
N ALA A 63 -7.13 -6.44 -10.61
CA ALA A 63 -6.57 -7.22 -11.71
C ALA A 63 -5.85 -8.51 -11.27
N LEU A 64 -5.20 -8.51 -10.11
CA LEU A 64 -4.30 -9.60 -9.68
C LEU A 64 -4.81 -10.42 -8.51
N ALA A 65 -5.74 -9.88 -7.70
CA ALA A 65 -6.29 -10.65 -6.60
C ALA A 65 -7.27 -11.71 -7.13
N PRO A 66 -7.20 -12.95 -6.65
CA PRO A 66 -8.26 -13.92 -6.90
C PRO A 66 -9.59 -13.39 -6.37
N SER A 67 -10.70 -13.90 -6.91
CA SER A 67 -12.03 -13.64 -6.35
C SER A 67 -12.02 -13.82 -4.83
N ALA A 68 -12.65 -12.89 -4.11
CA ALA A 68 -12.71 -12.91 -2.65
C ALA A 68 -13.34 -14.18 -2.08
N GLN A 69 -14.19 -14.87 -2.86
CA GLN A 69 -14.81 -16.14 -2.49
C GLN A 69 -13.79 -17.30 -2.38
N THR A 70 -12.60 -17.16 -2.98
CA THR A 70 -11.47 -18.10 -2.84
C THR A 70 -10.96 -18.17 -1.40
N PHE A 71 -11.21 -17.13 -0.59
CA PHE A 71 -10.73 -17.02 0.78
C PHE A 71 -11.88 -17.08 1.77
N LYS A 72 -11.77 -17.93 2.80
CA LYS A 72 -12.81 -18.04 3.85
C LYS A 72 -12.87 -16.78 4.71
N THR A 73 -11.72 -16.18 4.98
CA THR A 73 -11.60 -14.99 5.82
C THR A 73 -10.59 -13.99 5.27
N GLY A 74 -10.73 -12.72 5.66
CA GLY A 74 -9.72 -11.70 5.35
C GLY A 74 -8.34 -11.99 5.96
N ARG A 75 -8.25 -12.86 6.98
CA ARG A 75 -6.95 -13.34 7.50
C ARG A 75 -6.27 -14.26 6.49
N ASP A 76 -7.04 -15.09 5.79
CA ASP A 76 -6.53 -15.99 4.75
C ASP A 76 -6.03 -15.19 3.55
N PHE A 77 -6.76 -14.13 3.17
CA PHE A 77 -6.31 -13.18 2.15
C PHE A 77 -5.01 -12.46 2.56
N ALA A 78 -4.93 -11.95 3.79
CA ALA A 78 -3.71 -11.32 4.29
C ALA A 78 -2.54 -12.30 4.42
N ALA A 79 -2.80 -13.57 4.75
CA ALA A 79 -1.79 -14.62 4.78
C ALA A 79 -1.32 -14.99 3.36
N TRP A 80 -2.24 -15.07 2.40
CA TRP A 80 -1.92 -15.25 0.98
C TRP A 80 -1.03 -14.13 0.50
N LEU A 81 -1.32 -12.86 0.81
CA LEU A 81 -0.45 -11.71 0.51
C LEU A 81 0.90 -11.72 1.25
N GLY A 82 1.14 -12.64 2.19
CA GLY A 82 2.35 -12.65 3.01
C GLY A 82 2.43 -11.46 3.97
N LEU A 83 1.29 -10.96 4.45
CA LEU A 83 1.20 -9.90 5.47
C LEU A 83 0.93 -10.43 6.88
N THR A 84 0.63 -11.72 7.02
CA THR A 84 0.46 -12.39 8.31
C THR A 84 1.77 -13.08 8.71
N PRO A 85 2.26 -12.91 9.94
CA PRO A 85 3.41 -13.66 10.44
C PRO A 85 3.11 -15.16 10.38
N LEU A 86 4.07 -15.95 9.89
CA LEU A 86 3.89 -17.40 9.74
C LEU A 86 3.89 -18.05 11.12
N GLN A 87 2.82 -18.73 11.50
CA GLN A 87 2.76 -19.45 12.77
C GLN A 87 3.59 -20.73 12.64
N ARG A 88 4.83 -20.75 13.15
CA ARG A 88 5.62 -21.97 13.29
C ARG A 88 5.36 -22.56 14.68
N SER A 89 4.38 -23.45 14.78
CA SER A 89 4.17 -24.22 16.01
C SER A 89 5.03 -25.49 15.96
N SER A 90 6.20 -25.46 16.60
CA SER A 90 6.94 -26.66 16.98
C SER A 90 7.12 -26.64 18.50
N GLY A 91 6.41 -27.52 19.22
CA GLY A 91 6.68 -27.81 20.63
C GLY A 91 6.32 -26.70 21.65
N GLY A 92 5.06 -26.26 21.70
CA GLY A 92 4.48 -25.65 22.91
C GLY A 92 4.88 -24.20 23.27
N LYS A 93 5.74 -23.53 22.50
CA LYS A 93 6.05 -22.10 22.69
C LYS A 93 5.59 -21.27 21.49
N GLN A 94 4.71 -20.30 21.70
CA GLN A 94 4.23 -19.40 20.66
C GLN A 94 5.37 -18.48 20.19
N LYS A 95 5.93 -18.75 19.00
CA LYS A 95 6.84 -17.83 18.31
C LYS A 95 6.23 -17.45 16.95
N LEU A 96 6.02 -16.15 16.74
CA LEU A 96 5.61 -15.58 15.46
C LEU A 96 6.79 -15.68 14.48
N GLY A 97 6.58 -16.36 13.34
CA GLY A 97 7.60 -16.56 12.30
C GLY A 97 7.52 -15.55 11.15
N GLU A 98 8.46 -15.67 10.21
CA GLU A 98 8.60 -14.79 9.04
C GLU A 98 7.43 -14.87 8.07
N THR A 99 7.00 -13.74 7.51
CA THR A 99 5.93 -13.68 6.49
C THR A 99 6.19 -14.60 5.28
N SER A 100 5.18 -15.40 4.90
CA SER A 100 5.20 -16.29 3.72
C SER A 100 5.62 -15.57 2.43
N ARG A 101 6.49 -16.20 1.63
CA ARG A 101 6.91 -15.75 0.28
C ARG A 101 5.98 -16.24 -0.85
N ARG A 102 4.86 -16.90 -0.53
CA ARG A 102 3.89 -17.47 -1.50
C ARG A 102 2.80 -16.49 -1.98
N GLY A 103 2.89 -15.22 -1.60
CA GLY A 103 1.94 -14.19 -2.01
C GLY A 103 2.35 -13.41 -3.23
N GLU A 104 1.36 -12.74 -3.82
CA GLU A 104 1.60 -11.78 -4.90
C GLU A 104 2.47 -10.62 -4.37
N ARG A 105 3.78 -10.70 -4.68
CA ARG A 105 4.81 -9.80 -4.14
C ARG A 105 4.49 -8.34 -4.47
N THR A 106 3.88 -8.12 -5.63
CA THR A 106 3.44 -6.80 -6.09
C THR A 106 2.40 -6.21 -5.15
N LEU A 107 1.33 -6.95 -4.86
CA LEU A 107 0.25 -6.48 -3.97
C LEU A 107 0.75 -6.24 -2.55
N ARG A 108 1.59 -7.14 -2.02
CA ARG A 108 2.23 -6.94 -0.72
C ARG A 108 3.04 -5.65 -0.69
N ARG A 109 3.88 -5.42 -1.70
CA ARG A 109 4.71 -4.21 -1.80
C ARG A 109 3.83 -2.95 -1.86
N LEU A 110 2.79 -2.95 -2.69
CA LEU A 110 1.87 -1.81 -2.83
C LEU A 110 1.17 -1.47 -1.51
N LEU A 111 0.67 -2.48 -0.79
CA LEU A 111 0.03 -2.27 0.52
C LEU A 111 1.01 -1.75 1.57
N ILE A 112 2.26 -2.22 1.56
CA ILE A 112 3.32 -1.73 2.45
C ILE A 112 3.70 -0.28 2.11
N ILE A 113 3.80 0.07 0.82
CA ILE A 113 4.08 1.45 0.39
C ILE A 113 2.95 2.39 0.83
N GLY A 114 1.69 2.00 0.61
CA GLY A 114 0.52 2.78 1.04
C GLY A 114 0.48 2.98 2.55
N ALA A 115 0.70 1.91 3.32
CA ALA A 115 0.79 1.98 4.78
C ALA A 115 1.96 2.85 5.25
N SER A 116 3.11 2.76 4.58
CA SER A 116 4.29 3.58 4.88
C SER A 116 4.05 5.07 4.63
N ALA A 117 3.37 5.41 3.54
CA ALA A 117 2.97 6.78 3.25
C ALA A 117 2.01 7.33 4.33
N ALA A 118 1.00 6.55 4.73
CA ALA A 118 0.07 6.92 5.79
C ALA A 118 0.77 7.13 7.15
N VAL A 119 1.68 6.23 7.53
CA VAL A 119 2.49 6.33 8.76
C VAL A 119 3.39 7.56 8.73
N ARG A 120 4.11 7.81 7.63
CA ARG A 120 4.96 9.00 7.50
C ARG A 120 4.17 10.30 7.55
N TRP A 121 2.97 10.32 6.96
CA TRP A 121 2.09 11.48 7.03
C TRP A 121 1.60 11.72 8.46
N ALA A 122 1.15 10.66 9.14
CA ALA A 122 0.76 10.66 10.55
C ALA A 122 1.87 11.22 11.46
N MET A 123 3.11 10.73 11.32
CA MET A 123 4.25 11.18 12.13
C MET A 123 4.59 12.66 11.88
N ARG A 124 4.45 13.15 10.64
CA ARG A 124 4.73 14.56 10.31
C ARG A 124 3.67 15.53 10.82
N LYS A 125 2.40 15.12 10.90
CA LYS A 125 1.28 16.00 11.26
C LYS A 125 0.90 15.95 12.74
N GLY A 126 1.45 15.03 13.52
CA GLY A 126 1.23 14.93 14.97
C GLY A 126 -0.17 14.44 15.40
N SER A 127 -1.17 14.56 14.53
CA SER A 127 -2.50 13.95 14.70
C SER A 127 -2.79 13.05 13.52
N THR A 128 -3.23 11.83 13.83
CA THR A 128 -3.77 10.92 12.82
C THR A 128 -5.28 10.94 12.99
N GLY A 129 -6.05 11.09 11.91
CA GLY A 129 -7.51 10.88 11.93
C GLY A 129 -7.91 9.42 12.27
N ASN A 130 -6.97 8.61 12.77
CA ASN A 130 -7.12 7.20 13.07
C ASN A 130 -6.53 6.93 14.48
N PRO A 131 -7.35 7.01 15.54
CA PRO A 131 -6.88 6.81 16.92
C PRO A 131 -6.15 5.48 17.17
N TRP A 132 -6.40 4.46 16.36
CA TRP A 132 -5.66 3.20 16.42
C TRP A 132 -4.21 3.36 15.92
N LEU A 133 -3.99 4.14 14.86
CA LEU A 133 -2.66 4.38 14.32
C LEU A 133 -1.80 5.20 15.29
N SER A 134 -2.36 6.26 15.89
CA SER A 134 -1.67 7.05 16.92
C SER A 134 -1.21 6.17 18.09
N ARG A 135 -2.14 5.39 18.69
CA ARG A 135 -1.82 4.48 19.79
C ARG A 135 -0.78 3.41 19.45
N MET A 136 -0.73 2.96 18.19
CA MET A 136 0.31 2.02 17.79
C MET A 136 1.68 2.67 17.65
N LEU A 137 1.73 3.89 17.11
CA LEU A 137 2.98 4.66 16.97
C LEU A 137 3.59 5.03 18.32
N GLU A 138 2.78 5.21 19.36
CA GLU A 138 3.25 5.40 20.74
C GLU A 138 3.92 4.15 21.34
N ARG A 139 3.53 2.95 20.88
CA ARG A 139 3.88 1.69 21.54
C ARG A 139 4.86 0.81 20.75
N LYS A 140 5.04 1.07 19.46
CA LYS A 140 5.78 0.18 18.55
C LYS A 140 6.62 0.97 17.54
N PRO A 141 7.80 0.43 17.15
CA PRO A 141 8.61 1.01 16.08
C PRO A 141 7.82 1.19 14.77
N PRO A 142 8.07 2.26 13.98
CA PRO A 142 7.31 2.59 12.78
C PRO A 142 7.20 1.44 11.78
N MET A 143 8.27 0.66 11.59
CA MET A 143 8.25 -0.48 10.65
C MET A 143 7.23 -1.56 11.05
N LEU A 144 7.07 -1.83 12.35
CA LEU A 144 6.04 -2.77 12.81
C LEU A 144 4.64 -2.22 12.62
N VAL A 145 4.47 -0.91 12.83
CA VAL A 145 3.19 -0.21 12.61
C VAL A 145 2.80 -0.24 11.14
N ILE A 146 3.75 -0.04 10.22
CA ILE A 146 3.53 -0.12 8.77
C ILE A 146 3.03 -1.51 8.38
N VAL A 147 3.69 -2.57 8.84
CA VAL A 147 3.29 -3.95 8.53
C VAL A 147 1.90 -4.26 9.11
N ALA A 148 1.63 -3.85 10.35
CA ALA A 148 0.35 -4.03 10.98
C ALA A 148 -0.78 -3.25 10.27
N LEU A 149 -0.52 -2.03 9.82
CA LEU A 149 -1.46 -1.23 9.04
C LEU A 149 -1.71 -1.85 7.67
N ALA A 150 -0.68 -2.35 6.98
CA ALA A 150 -0.84 -3.08 5.73
C ALA A 150 -1.69 -4.35 5.91
N ASN A 151 -1.47 -5.13 6.98
CA ASN A 151 -2.29 -6.31 7.31
C ASN A 151 -3.76 -5.92 7.57
N LYS A 152 -3.99 -4.86 8.36
CA LYS A 152 -5.33 -4.33 8.60
C LYS A 152 -6.01 -3.90 7.30
N THR A 153 -5.27 -3.22 6.43
CA THR A 153 -5.75 -2.75 5.11
C THR A 153 -6.12 -3.93 4.21
N ALA A 154 -5.28 -4.97 4.14
CA ALA A 154 -5.59 -6.19 3.37
C ALA A 154 -6.91 -6.84 3.80
N ARG A 155 -7.17 -6.89 5.12
CA ARG A 155 -8.43 -7.44 5.65
C ARG A 155 -9.65 -6.59 5.29
N ILE A 156 -9.48 -5.27 5.23
CA ILE A 156 -10.53 -4.33 4.78
C ILE A 156 -10.79 -4.52 3.28
N VAL A 157 -9.73 -4.58 2.47
CA VAL A 157 -9.80 -4.86 1.02
C VAL A 157 -10.62 -6.13 0.77
N TRP A 158 -10.27 -7.24 1.42
CA TRP A 158 -11.01 -8.50 1.27
C TRP A 158 -12.48 -8.35 1.65
N ALA A 159 -12.79 -7.63 2.72
CA ALA A 159 -14.18 -7.42 3.14
C ALA A 159 -14.98 -6.63 2.09
N LEU A 160 -14.39 -5.61 1.47
CA LEU A 160 -15.02 -4.84 0.38
C LEU A 160 -15.17 -5.66 -0.91
N MET A 161 -14.18 -6.48 -1.26
CA MET A 161 -14.30 -7.38 -2.42
C MET A 161 -15.36 -8.46 -2.20
N ALA A 162 -15.44 -9.03 -0.99
CA ALA A 162 -16.37 -10.11 -0.67
C ALA A 162 -17.82 -9.64 -0.51
N LYS A 163 -18.04 -8.44 0.06
CA LYS A 163 -19.37 -7.95 0.45
C LYS A 163 -19.85 -6.75 -0.38
N GLY A 164 -18.99 -6.18 -1.22
CA GLY A 164 -19.26 -4.92 -1.88
C GLY A 164 -19.31 -3.73 -0.91
N GLY A 165 -19.96 -2.65 -1.34
CA GLY A 165 -20.11 -1.42 -0.57
C GLY A 165 -18.89 -0.49 -0.59
N THR A 166 -18.96 0.59 0.17
CA THR A 166 -17.88 1.57 0.30
C THR A 166 -17.27 1.49 1.69
N TYR A 167 -15.97 1.75 1.80
CA TYR A 167 -15.33 1.87 3.09
C TYR A 167 -16.00 2.99 3.89
N ARG A 168 -16.42 2.64 5.11
CA ARG A 168 -16.85 3.61 6.12
C ARG A 168 -15.84 3.54 7.25
N THR A 169 -15.34 4.70 7.67
CA THR A 169 -14.49 4.77 8.86
C THR A 169 -15.24 4.08 10.01
N PRO A 170 -14.65 3.04 10.65
CA PRO A 170 -15.32 2.36 11.75
C PRO A 170 -15.67 3.39 12.82
N ALA A 171 -16.95 3.44 13.20
CA ALA A 171 -17.37 4.22 14.36
C ALA A 171 -16.51 3.77 15.55
N ILE A 172 -15.98 4.75 16.28
CA ILE A 172 -15.19 4.48 17.48
C ILE A 172 -16.15 3.81 18.47
N ALA A 173 -16.01 2.49 18.66
CA ALA A 173 -16.56 1.86 19.86
C ALA A 173 -15.79 2.47 21.04
N GLY A 174 -16.49 3.25 21.85
CA GLY A 174 -15.99 3.87 23.07
C GLY A 174 -15.50 2.86 24.09
#